data_AF-A0A9E2CEN3-F1
#
_entry.id   AF-A0A9E2CEN3-F1
#
_cell.length_a   1.000
_cell.length_b   1.000
_cell.length_c   1.000
_cell.angle_alpha   90.00
_cell.angle_beta   90.00
_cell.angle_gamma   90.00
#
_symmetry.space_group_name_H-M   'P 1'
#
loop_
_entity.id
_entity.type
_entity.pdbx_description
1 polymer ?
#
loop_
_entity_poly.entity_id
_entity_poly.type
_entity_poly.pdbx_seq_one_letter_code
_entity_poly.pdbx_strand_id
1 'polypeptide(L)'
;MKRWSMRAALAAWCLAAQTNAAMLESKSVRLEVGDDGKLTSLKVAGVDRELARPDQSLATARVGDKWLRCSAAAAQGQNLVLQFGDSGITAQLAWEAQDEMLLITLSSVQGAPEELQWLNLAVVDGSDCRGGGHALVYSDASVVLIAEQPECRIRGAGHKRAYLAASVESRLTLAPVRVALVGTAGDDPTSRIAAVEALFGIPVGMKAKLGDAARGSYLMLGGVSQANIDTVVDWGRRGGFGSVLFIHGCWAHYGHRYAVPAGTFPGGIGVLKEAVDKVHAAGMLAGA
;
A
#
# COMPACT_ATOMS: atom_id res chain seq x y z
N MET A 1 -12.07 -44.24 39.85
CA MET A 1 -11.97 -43.19 38.82
C MET A 1 -10.65 -42.44 39.02
N LYS A 2 -9.63 -42.72 38.20
CA LYS A 2 -8.29 -42.10 38.27
C LYS A 2 -8.31 -40.78 37.51
N ARG A 3 -8.05 -39.64 38.18
CA ARG A 3 -7.83 -38.34 37.55
C ARG A 3 -6.34 -38.17 37.26
N TRP A 4 -5.97 -38.20 35.97
CA TRP A 4 -4.66 -37.79 35.49
C TRP A 4 -4.60 -36.26 35.41
N SER A 5 -3.68 -35.66 36.16
CA SER A 5 -3.34 -34.24 36.08
C SER A 5 -2.21 -34.09 35.05
N MET A 6 -2.54 -33.57 33.88
CA MET A 6 -1.57 -33.20 32.85
C MET A 6 -0.99 -31.81 33.21
N ARG A 7 0.21 -31.78 33.80
CA ARG A 7 0.97 -30.54 33.98
C ARG A 7 1.76 -30.31 32.69
N ALA A 8 1.34 -29.32 31.90
CA ALA A 8 2.13 -28.82 30.77
C ALA A 8 3.33 -28.02 31.33
N ALA A 9 4.54 -28.49 31.04
CA ALA A 9 5.76 -27.78 31.35
C ALA A 9 6.00 -26.70 30.27
N LEU A 10 5.84 -25.44 30.64
CA LEU A 10 6.39 -24.32 29.87
C LEU A 10 7.91 -24.32 30.07
N ALA A 11 8.64 -24.78 29.07
CA ALA A 11 10.09 -24.62 29.01
C ALA A 11 10.40 -23.15 28.71
N ALA A 12 10.81 -22.40 29.73
CA ALA A 12 11.35 -21.07 29.58
C ALA A 12 12.78 -21.18 29.00
N TRP A 13 12.93 -20.82 27.73
CA TRP A 13 14.25 -20.66 27.11
C TRP A 13 14.82 -19.29 27.51
N CYS A 14 15.73 -19.28 28.48
CA CYS A 14 16.60 -18.12 28.71
C CYS A 14 17.72 -18.14 27.67
N LEU A 15 17.46 -17.55 26.50
CA LEU A 15 18.52 -17.12 25.58
C LEU A 15 19.12 -15.83 26.14
N ALA A 16 20.45 -15.83 26.33
CA ALA A 16 21.18 -14.59 26.54
C ALA A 16 20.92 -13.67 25.35
N ALA A 17 20.21 -12.56 25.60
CA ALA A 17 19.85 -11.58 24.58
C ALA A 17 21.13 -10.89 24.08
N GLN A 18 21.65 -11.33 22.94
CA GLN A 18 22.47 -10.45 22.12
C GLN A 18 21.55 -9.31 21.68
N THR A 19 21.86 -8.11 22.15
CA THR A 19 21.29 -6.81 21.76
C THR A 19 21.65 -6.51 20.31
N ASN A 20 21.17 -7.32 19.38
CA ASN A 20 21.37 -7.09 17.97
C ASN A 20 20.12 -6.42 17.44
N ALA A 21 20.25 -5.12 17.16
CA ALA A 21 19.30 -4.42 16.31
C ALA A 21 19.06 -5.25 15.03
N ALA A 22 17.80 -5.43 14.65
CA ALA A 22 17.46 -6.11 13.41
C ALA A 22 17.86 -5.20 12.24
N MET A 23 18.63 -5.73 11.29
CA MET A 23 19.03 -5.00 10.08
C MET A 23 18.38 -5.65 8.86
N LEU A 24 17.45 -4.93 8.24
CA LEU A 24 16.80 -5.33 7.01
C LEU A 24 17.37 -4.47 5.89
N GLU A 25 17.94 -5.09 4.86
CA GLU A 25 18.71 -4.37 3.84
C GLU A 25 18.50 -4.97 2.45
N SER A 26 18.39 -4.09 1.46
CA SER A 26 18.57 -4.39 0.04
C SER A 26 19.67 -3.49 -0.54
N LYS A 27 19.89 -3.54 -1.86
CA LYS A 27 20.85 -2.61 -2.50
C LYS A 27 20.45 -1.13 -2.39
N SER A 28 19.16 -0.83 -2.19
CA SER A 28 18.65 0.55 -2.27
C SER A 28 18.28 1.15 -0.92
N VAL A 29 17.99 0.32 0.08
CA VAL A 29 17.45 0.76 1.37
C VAL A 29 17.97 -0.12 2.50
N ARG A 30 18.25 0.51 3.63
CA ARG A 30 18.63 -0.13 4.88
C ARG A 30 17.72 0.38 6.00
N LEU A 31 17.10 -0.55 6.71
CA LEU A 31 16.19 -0.32 7.83
C LEU A 31 16.76 -1.01 9.06
N GLU A 32 16.85 -0.30 10.18
CA GLU A 32 17.29 -0.87 11.45
C GLU A 32 16.23 -0.73 12.53
N VAL A 33 16.07 -1.76 13.33
CA VAL A 33 15.06 -1.85 14.39
C VAL A 33 15.75 -2.22 15.69
N GLY A 34 15.57 -1.40 16.74
CA GLY A 34 16.04 -1.69 18.08
C GLY A 34 15.33 -2.90 18.69
N ASP A 35 15.93 -3.48 19.73
CA ASP A 35 15.33 -4.56 20.52
C ASP A 35 14.07 -4.12 21.28
N ASP A 36 13.87 -2.82 21.44
CA ASP A 36 12.65 -2.18 21.96
C ASP A 36 11.52 -2.06 20.91
N GLY A 37 11.75 -2.57 19.70
CA GLY A 37 10.77 -2.54 18.60
C GLY A 37 10.60 -1.16 17.97
N LYS A 38 11.54 -0.25 18.18
CA LYS A 38 11.55 1.07 17.54
C LYS A 38 12.43 1.10 16.30
N LEU A 39 12.05 1.95 15.35
CA LEU A 39 12.86 2.29 14.20
C LEU A 39 14.06 3.13 14.66
N THR A 40 15.28 2.65 14.39
CA THR A 40 16.52 3.34 14.75
C THR A 40 17.22 3.99 13.56
N SER A 41 17.03 3.44 12.35
CA SER A 41 17.65 3.95 11.13
C SER A 41 16.82 3.56 9.89
N LEU A 42 16.75 4.47 8.93
CA LEU A 42 16.23 4.27 7.58
C LEU A 42 17.11 5.09 6.62
N LYS A 43 17.94 4.39 5.85
CA LYS A 43 18.85 5.00 4.88
C LYS A 43 18.55 4.53 3.47
N VAL A 44 18.78 5.43 2.52
CA VAL A 44 18.71 5.16 1.08
C VAL A 44 20.13 5.14 0.52
N ALA A 45 20.43 4.17 -0.33
CA ALA A 45 21.75 4.05 -0.95
C ALA A 45 22.11 5.31 -1.75
N GLY A 46 23.34 5.80 -1.55
CA GLY A 46 23.83 7.02 -2.19
C GLY A 46 23.38 8.33 -1.54
N VAL A 47 22.62 8.28 -0.44
CA VAL A 47 22.14 9.46 0.30
C VAL A 47 22.75 9.46 1.70
N ASP A 48 23.54 10.48 2.02
CA ASP A 48 24.25 10.60 3.31
C ASP A 48 23.43 11.36 4.35
N ARG A 49 22.21 10.89 4.62
CA ARG A 49 21.42 11.36 5.77
C ARG A 49 20.47 10.29 6.27
N GLU A 50 20.14 10.43 7.55
CA GLU A 50 19.13 9.61 8.22
C GLU A 50 17.73 10.08 7.80
N LEU A 51 16.87 9.14 7.42
CA LEU A 51 15.47 9.43 7.10
C LEU A 51 14.52 9.02 8.22
N ALA A 52 14.93 8.13 9.13
CA ALA A 52 14.11 7.75 10.28
C ALA A 52 14.00 8.89 11.30
N ARG A 53 12.81 9.03 11.88
CA ARG A 53 12.64 9.80 13.10
C ARG A 53 12.94 8.88 14.30
N PRO A 54 13.78 9.30 15.26
CA PRO A 54 14.07 8.48 16.42
C PRO A 54 12.82 8.24 17.27
N ASP A 55 12.88 7.19 18.08
CA ASP A 55 11.88 6.83 19.10
C ASP A 55 10.47 6.51 18.61
N GLN A 56 10.34 6.13 17.33
CA GLN A 56 9.05 5.73 16.77
C GLN A 56 8.92 4.21 16.73
N SER A 57 7.83 3.69 17.29
CA SER A 57 7.56 2.25 17.32
C SER A 57 7.31 1.74 15.90
N LEU A 58 8.01 0.69 15.49
CA LEU A 58 7.91 0.11 14.14
C LEU A 58 6.51 -0.46 13.85
N ALA A 59 5.78 -0.85 14.89
CA ALA A 59 4.46 -1.43 14.74
C ALA A 59 3.53 -1.04 15.90
N THR A 60 2.24 -1.02 15.63
CA THR A 60 1.20 -0.79 16.63
C THR A 60 0.00 -1.69 16.37
N ALA A 61 -0.57 -2.26 17.43
CA ALA A 61 -1.75 -3.11 17.37
C ALA A 61 -2.95 -2.41 18.03
N ARG A 62 -4.14 -2.51 17.44
CA ARG A 62 -5.38 -1.98 18.01
C ARG A 62 -6.23 -3.09 18.61
N VAL A 63 -6.71 -2.88 19.83
CA VAL A 63 -7.66 -3.76 20.54
C VAL A 63 -8.73 -2.87 21.17
N GLY A 64 -9.98 -2.95 20.68
CA GLY A 64 -11.00 -1.97 21.00
C GLY A 64 -10.54 -0.55 20.67
N ASP A 65 -10.64 0.35 21.65
CA ASP A 65 -10.25 1.76 21.52
C ASP A 65 -8.77 2.04 21.86
N LYS A 66 -7.98 1.00 22.15
CA LYS A 66 -6.59 1.15 22.58
C LYS A 66 -5.62 0.78 21.48
N TRP A 67 -4.60 1.62 21.32
CA TRP A 67 -3.42 1.34 20.51
C TRP A 67 -2.26 0.91 21.41
N LEU A 68 -1.75 -0.29 21.18
CA LEU A 68 -0.59 -0.87 21.82
C LEU A 68 0.61 -0.65 20.90
N ARG A 69 1.71 -0.13 21.44
CA ARG A 69 2.98 0.01 20.72
C ARG A 69 3.77 -1.28 20.80
N CYS A 70 4.52 -1.59 19.75
CA CYS A 70 5.57 -2.60 19.83
C CYS A 70 6.53 -2.18 20.94
N SER A 71 6.82 -3.10 21.85
CA SER A 71 7.64 -2.89 23.04
C SER A 71 8.89 -3.76 23.04
N ALA A 72 8.95 -4.78 22.19
CA ALA A 72 10.12 -5.61 22.01
C ALA A 72 10.18 -6.18 20.61
N ALA A 73 11.40 -6.35 20.10
CA ALA A 73 11.69 -6.98 18.83
C ALA A 73 12.89 -7.92 18.98
N ALA A 74 12.76 -9.13 18.44
CA ALA A 74 13.81 -10.13 18.47
C ALA A 74 14.09 -10.64 17.06
N ALA A 75 15.32 -10.41 16.58
CA ALA A 75 15.75 -10.89 15.28
C ALA A 75 16.35 -12.31 15.38
N GLN A 76 16.00 -13.17 14.43
CA GLN A 76 16.62 -14.48 14.24
C GLN A 76 16.80 -14.74 12.74
N GLY A 77 18.01 -14.48 12.24
CA GLY A 77 18.28 -14.53 10.80
C GLY A 77 17.45 -13.47 10.06
N GLN A 78 16.66 -13.91 9.08
CA GLN A 78 15.76 -13.06 8.28
C GLN A 78 14.33 -12.99 8.84
N ASN A 79 14.16 -13.25 10.14
CA ASN A 79 12.88 -13.15 10.83
C ASN A 79 12.98 -12.18 12.00
N LEU A 80 11.93 -11.40 12.22
CA LEU A 80 11.78 -10.44 13.31
C LEU A 80 10.46 -10.71 14.02
N VAL A 81 10.54 -11.07 15.29
CA VAL A 81 9.36 -11.25 16.14
C VAL A 81 9.12 -9.97 16.91
N LEU A 82 7.93 -9.39 16.75
CA LEU A 82 7.47 -8.20 17.44
C LEU A 82 6.51 -8.57 18.57
N GLN A 83 6.63 -7.90 19.71
CA GLN A 83 5.75 -8.07 20.87
C GLN A 83 5.12 -6.74 21.28
N PHE A 84 3.87 -6.78 21.74
CA PHE A 84 3.07 -5.59 22.05
C PHE A 84 2.70 -5.55 23.54
N GLY A 85 3.67 -5.17 24.37
CA GLY A 85 3.58 -5.22 25.83
C GLY A 85 3.21 -6.61 26.34
N ASP A 86 2.49 -6.66 27.46
CA ASP A 86 2.01 -7.92 28.07
C ASP A 86 0.67 -8.40 27.49
N SER A 87 0.27 -7.91 26.30
CA SER A 87 -1.05 -8.20 25.72
C SER A 87 -1.20 -9.64 25.19
N GLY A 88 -0.10 -10.37 25.06
CA GLY A 88 -0.05 -11.67 24.37
C GLY A 88 -0.12 -11.57 22.84
N ILE A 89 -0.17 -10.36 22.28
CA ILE A 89 -0.10 -10.15 20.83
C ILE A 89 1.35 -10.20 20.38
N THR A 90 1.60 -10.99 19.33
CA THR A 90 2.89 -11.02 18.63
C THR A 90 2.70 -11.00 17.12
N ALA A 91 3.67 -10.46 16.40
CA ALA A 91 3.69 -10.47 14.94
C ALA A 91 5.07 -10.95 14.46
N GLN A 92 5.10 -11.73 13.39
CA GLN A 92 6.35 -12.19 12.79
C GLN A 92 6.51 -11.56 11.41
N LEU A 93 7.63 -10.88 11.21
CA LEU A 93 8.05 -10.37 9.92
C LEU A 93 9.17 -11.27 9.39
N ALA A 94 9.09 -11.68 8.13
CA ALA A 94 10.19 -12.26 7.39
C ALA A 94 10.61 -11.28 6.29
N TRP A 95 11.90 -11.18 5.96
CA TRP A 95 12.34 -10.32 4.86
C TRP A 95 13.36 -10.99 3.96
N GLU A 96 13.35 -10.57 2.70
CA GLU A 96 14.34 -10.97 1.71
C GLU A 96 14.71 -9.77 0.82
N ALA A 97 15.97 -9.75 0.38
CA ALA A 97 16.44 -8.76 -0.58
C ALA A 97 16.28 -9.32 -2.00
N GLN A 98 15.56 -8.60 -2.85
CA GLN A 98 15.47 -8.88 -4.27
C GLN A 98 15.97 -7.67 -5.06
N ASP A 99 17.25 -7.70 -5.40
CA ASP A 99 17.95 -6.60 -6.06
C ASP A 99 17.84 -5.27 -5.27
N GLU A 100 17.16 -4.27 -5.81
CA GLU A 100 16.90 -2.98 -5.16
C GLU A 100 15.77 -3.07 -4.12
N MET A 101 14.96 -4.13 -4.12
CA MET A 101 13.76 -4.23 -3.30
C MET A 101 14.02 -4.99 -2.01
N LEU A 102 13.55 -4.45 -0.90
CA LEU A 102 13.44 -5.17 0.36
C LEU A 102 12.00 -5.68 0.49
N LEU A 103 11.79 -6.97 0.29
CA LEU A 103 10.48 -7.60 0.42
C LEU A 103 10.28 -8.01 1.87
N ILE A 104 9.17 -7.58 2.47
CA ILE A 104 8.87 -7.84 3.88
C ILE A 104 7.49 -8.47 3.96
N THR A 105 7.44 -9.66 4.53
CA THR A 105 6.22 -10.44 4.72
C THR A 105 5.84 -10.44 6.18
N LEU A 106 4.66 -9.94 6.51
CA LEU A 106 4.02 -10.24 7.78
C LEU A 106 3.51 -11.69 7.69
N SER A 107 4.29 -12.63 8.24
CA SER A 107 4.10 -14.07 8.04
C SER A 107 3.06 -14.67 8.99
N SER A 108 2.97 -14.14 10.22
CA SER A 108 1.97 -14.55 11.19
C SER A 108 1.66 -13.45 12.21
N VAL A 109 0.45 -13.51 12.76
CA VAL A 109 0.02 -12.69 13.91
C VAL A 109 -0.62 -13.64 14.93
N GLN A 110 -0.17 -13.57 16.18
CA GLN A 110 -0.79 -14.28 17.31
C GLN A 110 -1.52 -13.29 18.21
N GLY A 111 -2.55 -13.77 18.91
CA GLY A 111 -3.51 -12.94 19.63
C GLY A 111 -4.70 -12.55 18.75
N ALA A 112 -5.41 -11.48 19.11
CA ALA A 112 -6.60 -11.02 18.41
C ALA A 112 -6.66 -9.49 18.28
N PRO A 113 -5.66 -8.84 17.65
CA PRO A 113 -5.79 -7.42 17.30
C PRO A 113 -6.91 -7.23 16.28
N GLU A 114 -7.62 -6.12 16.37
CA GLU A 114 -8.56 -5.71 15.33
C GLU A 114 -7.84 -5.13 14.11
N GLU A 115 -6.69 -4.50 14.36
CA GLU A 115 -5.85 -3.89 13.33
C GLU A 115 -4.39 -3.98 13.77
N LEU A 116 -3.51 -4.23 12.82
CA LEU A 116 -2.06 -4.16 13.02
C LEU A 116 -1.48 -3.22 11.98
N GLN A 117 -0.86 -2.13 12.44
CA GLN A 117 0.01 -1.29 11.63
C GLN A 117 1.46 -1.74 11.84
N TRP A 118 2.19 -1.92 10.76
CA TRP A 118 3.55 -2.44 10.76
C TRP A 118 4.38 -1.72 9.69
N LEU A 119 5.70 -1.70 9.88
CA LEU A 119 6.59 -0.80 9.14
C LEU A 119 6.10 0.65 9.24
N ASN A 120 5.83 1.11 10.46
CA ASN A 120 5.56 2.51 10.76
C ASN A 120 6.85 3.32 10.57
N LEU A 121 7.14 3.66 9.31
CA LEU A 121 8.26 4.48 8.90
C LEU A 121 7.90 5.93 9.17
N ALA A 122 7.97 6.34 10.43
CA ALA A 122 7.95 7.74 10.78
C ALA A 122 9.29 8.36 10.37
N VAL A 123 9.24 9.32 9.45
CA VAL A 123 10.45 9.87 8.86
C VAL A 123 10.68 11.33 9.26
N VAL A 124 11.87 11.83 8.96
CA VAL A 124 12.23 13.24 9.13
C VAL A 124 11.32 14.16 8.30
N ASP A 125 11.18 15.40 8.73
CA ASP A 125 10.35 16.38 8.04
C ASP A 125 10.95 16.76 6.67
N GLY A 126 10.12 17.34 5.80
CA GLY A 126 10.55 17.88 4.50
C GLY A 126 10.36 16.94 3.31
N SER A 127 9.60 15.84 3.48
CA SER A 127 9.10 15.05 2.35
C SER A 127 7.71 15.48 1.92
N ASP A 128 7.44 15.32 0.63
CA ASP A 128 6.10 15.30 0.08
C ASP A 128 5.60 13.86 0.00
N CYS A 129 4.31 13.66 0.25
CA CYS A 129 3.69 12.37 0.01
C CYS A 129 3.14 12.31 -1.41
N ARG A 130 3.60 11.34 -2.20
CA ARG A 130 3.21 11.14 -3.59
C ARG A 130 2.63 9.74 -3.79
N GLY A 131 2.12 9.50 -5.00
CA GLY A 131 1.61 8.19 -5.40
C GLY A 131 0.40 7.72 -4.60
N GLY A 132 -0.41 8.63 -4.03
CA GLY A 132 -1.60 8.26 -3.25
C GLY A 132 -1.29 7.71 -1.86
N GLY A 133 -0.15 8.06 -1.25
CA GLY A 133 0.23 7.56 0.07
C GLY A 133 1.33 6.49 0.06
N HIS A 134 1.88 6.19 -1.11
CA HIS A 134 2.84 5.07 -1.30
C HIS A 134 4.29 5.52 -1.40
N ALA A 135 4.56 6.81 -1.55
CA ALA A 135 5.92 7.34 -1.66
C ALA A 135 6.09 8.58 -0.80
N LEU A 136 7.23 8.66 -0.11
CA LEU A 136 7.74 9.89 0.48
C LEU A 136 8.92 10.36 -0.36
N VAL A 137 8.83 11.60 -0.80
CA VAL A 137 9.76 12.20 -1.76
C VAL A 137 10.39 13.42 -1.13
N TYR A 138 11.71 13.40 -1.04
CA TYR A 138 12.56 14.53 -0.70
C TYR A 138 13.28 15.02 -1.95
N SER A 139 14.01 16.12 -1.85
CA SER A 139 14.82 16.66 -2.96
C SER A 139 15.95 15.73 -3.42
N ASP A 140 16.46 14.88 -2.54
CA ASP A 140 17.66 14.05 -2.76
C ASP A 140 17.41 12.54 -2.56
N ALA A 141 16.20 12.16 -2.14
CA ALA A 141 15.86 10.79 -1.80
C ALA A 141 14.36 10.54 -1.93
N SER A 142 13.97 9.31 -2.24
CA SER A 142 12.59 8.86 -2.08
C SER A 142 12.53 7.47 -1.46
N VAL A 143 11.47 7.24 -0.68
CA VAL A 143 11.16 5.94 -0.06
C VAL A 143 9.77 5.51 -0.52
N VAL A 144 9.65 4.29 -1.03
CA VAL A 144 8.42 3.73 -1.59
C VAL A 144 8.01 2.50 -0.79
N LEU A 145 6.72 2.42 -0.45
CA LEU A 145 6.11 1.26 0.19
C LEU A 145 4.85 0.84 -0.59
N ILE A 146 4.84 -0.38 -1.10
CA ILE A 146 3.73 -0.92 -1.90
C ILE A 146 3.39 -2.31 -1.37
N ALA A 147 2.10 -2.58 -1.21
CA ALA A 147 1.59 -3.90 -0.85
C ALA A 147 1.36 -4.76 -2.10
N GLU A 148 1.60 -6.05 -1.97
CA GLU A 148 1.28 -7.03 -3.01
C GLU A 148 -0.22 -7.34 -3.05
N GLN A 149 -0.84 -7.48 -1.89
CA GLN A 149 -2.25 -7.83 -1.76
C GLN A 149 -3.10 -6.61 -1.33
N PRO A 150 -4.36 -6.47 -1.84
CA PRO A 150 -5.24 -5.36 -1.48
C PRO A 150 -5.70 -5.37 -0.02
N GLU A 151 -5.62 -6.51 0.68
CA GLU A 151 -5.92 -6.65 2.11
C GLU A 151 -4.90 -5.91 2.99
N CYS A 152 -3.70 -5.64 2.47
CA CYS A 152 -2.70 -4.83 3.13
C CYS A 152 -2.79 -3.39 2.62
N ARG A 153 -3.27 -2.50 3.49
CA ARG A 153 -3.40 -1.08 3.16
C ARG A 153 -2.11 -0.34 3.47
N ILE A 154 -1.57 0.34 2.47
CA ILE A 154 -0.52 1.34 2.70
C ILE A 154 -1.16 2.67 3.09
N ARG A 155 -0.56 3.33 4.08
CA ARG A 155 -0.92 4.67 4.54
C ARG A 155 0.32 5.54 4.46
N GLY A 156 0.14 6.77 4.00
CA GLY A 156 1.20 7.75 3.99
C GLY A 156 0.68 9.16 4.12
N ALA A 157 1.49 10.01 4.75
CA ALA A 157 1.30 11.44 4.82
C ALA A 157 2.67 12.14 4.71
N GLY A 158 2.69 13.38 4.24
CA GLY A 158 3.91 14.17 4.07
C GLY A 158 4.04 15.32 5.08
N HIS A 159 5.01 16.20 4.83
CA HIS A 159 5.26 17.46 5.57
C HIS A 159 5.66 17.25 7.05
N LYS A 160 4.99 17.94 8.00
CA LYS A 160 5.39 18.04 9.42
C LYS A 160 5.23 16.75 10.25
N ARG A 161 4.58 15.73 9.67
CA ARG A 161 4.39 14.40 10.27
C ARG A 161 4.44 13.35 9.17
N ALA A 162 5.53 13.36 8.42
CA ALA A 162 5.69 12.44 7.32
C ALA A 162 5.82 10.99 7.83
N TYR A 163 5.04 10.08 7.23
CA TYR A 163 5.12 8.65 7.54
C TYR A 163 4.70 7.79 6.36
N LEU A 164 5.19 6.55 6.35
CA LEU A 164 4.62 5.42 5.62
C LEU A 164 4.30 4.31 6.62
N ALA A 165 3.23 3.57 6.40
CA ALA A 165 2.88 2.40 7.19
C ALA A 165 2.13 1.38 6.35
N ALA A 166 2.36 0.10 6.60
CA ALA A 166 1.51 -0.98 6.15
C ALA A 166 0.49 -1.31 7.24
N SER A 167 -0.73 -1.71 6.87
CA SER A 167 -1.78 -2.01 7.82
C SER A 167 -2.65 -3.16 7.35
N VAL A 168 -3.04 -4.00 8.31
CA VAL A 168 -3.97 -5.12 8.11
C VAL A 168 -5.09 -5.06 9.14
N GLU A 169 -6.27 -5.58 8.79
CA GLU A 169 -7.45 -5.58 9.65
C GLU A 169 -8.02 -7.00 9.77
N SER A 170 -8.44 -7.37 10.99
CA SER A 170 -8.91 -8.74 11.29
C SER A 170 -10.17 -9.16 10.53
N ARG A 171 -10.97 -8.19 10.07
CA ARG A 171 -12.16 -8.46 9.23
C ARG A 171 -11.80 -8.90 7.81
N LEU A 172 -10.58 -8.64 7.36
CA LEU A 172 -10.11 -9.01 6.02
C LEU A 172 -9.08 -10.14 6.14
N THR A 173 -7.89 -9.83 6.64
CA THR A 173 -6.77 -10.76 6.83
C THR A 173 -5.73 -10.07 7.71
N LEU A 174 -5.15 -10.79 8.68
CA LEU A 174 -4.00 -10.30 9.47
C LEU A 174 -2.66 -10.78 8.93
N ALA A 175 -2.60 -12.00 8.38
CA ALA A 175 -1.41 -12.60 7.78
C ALA A 175 -1.81 -13.84 6.97
N PRO A 176 -1.00 -14.29 5.99
CA PRO A 176 0.19 -13.61 5.50
C PRO A 176 -0.14 -12.44 4.55
N VAL A 177 0.67 -11.37 4.61
CA VAL A 177 0.67 -10.29 3.60
C VAL A 177 2.10 -9.82 3.35
N ARG A 178 2.38 -9.31 2.15
CA ARG A 178 3.73 -8.88 1.74
C ARG A 178 3.73 -7.47 1.19
N VAL A 179 4.82 -6.75 1.46
CA VAL A 179 5.09 -5.42 0.92
C VAL A 179 6.51 -5.36 0.36
N ALA A 180 6.75 -4.42 -0.55
CA ALA A 180 8.09 -4.03 -0.98
C ALA A 180 8.41 -2.64 -0.45
N LEU A 181 9.56 -2.53 0.20
CA LEU A 181 10.20 -1.27 0.58
C LEU A 181 11.37 -1.01 -0.36
N VAL A 182 11.41 0.18 -0.97
CA VAL A 182 12.46 0.55 -1.95
C VAL A 182 12.91 1.98 -1.71
N GLY A 183 14.22 2.21 -1.77
CA GLY A 183 14.84 3.54 -1.81
C GLY A 183 15.22 3.97 -3.22
N THR A 184 15.27 5.27 -3.46
CA THR A 184 15.96 5.84 -4.63
C THR A 184 16.68 7.11 -4.23
N ALA A 185 17.90 7.30 -4.73
CA ALA A 185 18.51 8.61 -4.75
C ALA A 185 17.69 9.52 -5.69
N GLY A 186 17.49 10.77 -5.31
CA GLY A 186 16.65 11.73 -6.03
C GLY A 186 15.15 11.68 -5.70
N ASP A 187 14.40 12.55 -6.37
CA ASP A 187 13.01 12.87 -6.09
C ASP A 187 12.00 12.17 -7.04
N ASP A 188 12.49 11.30 -7.93
CA ASP A 188 11.67 10.54 -8.86
C ASP A 188 11.65 9.03 -8.55
N PRO A 189 10.66 8.54 -7.78
CA PRO A 189 10.49 7.12 -7.47
C PRO A 189 9.81 6.31 -8.58
N THR A 190 9.49 6.91 -9.72
CA THR A 190 8.59 6.31 -10.73
C THR A 190 9.08 4.96 -11.24
N SER A 191 10.36 4.84 -11.58
CA SER A 191 10.95 3.59 -12.07
C SER A 191 10.94 2.48 -11.02
N ARG A 192 11.11 2.84 -9.74
CA ARG A 192 11.04 1.91 -8.60
C ARG A 192 9.62 1.42 -8.38
N ILE A 193 8.64 2.33 -8.44
CA ILE A 193 7.22 1.96 -8.34
C ILE A 193 6.86 0.96 -9.46
N ALA A 194 7.24 1.26 -10.70
CA ALA A 194 6.96 0.39 -11.84
C ALA A 194 7.61 -1.01 -11.71
N ALA A 195 8.83 -1.09 -11.15
CA ALA A 195 9.50 -2.37 -10.92
C ALA A 195 8.78 -3.21 -9.86
N VAL A 196 8.33 -2.60 -8.76
CA VAL A 196 7.54 -3.29 -7.72
C VAL A 196 6.18 -3.74 -8.27
N GLU A 197 5.50 -2.89 -9.04
CA GLU A 197 4.24 -3.24 -9.68
C GLU A 197 4.40 -4.44 -10.63
N ALA A 198 5.47 -4.48 -11.41
CA ALA A 198 5.76 -5.62 -12.27
C ALA A 198 6.03 -6.90 -11.46
N LEU A 199 6.77 -6.81 -10.34
CA LEU A 199 7.02 -7.93 -9.44
C LEU A 199 5.73 -8.50 -8.84
N PHE A 200 4.82 -7.62 -8.39
CA PHE A 200 3.55 -8.01 -7.78
C PHE A 200 2.44 -8.27 -8.80
N GLY A 201 2.72 -8.19 -10.09
CA GLY A 201 1.71 -8.41 -11.13
C GLY A 201 0.60 -7.35 -11.14
N ILE A 202 0.86 -6.14 -10.67
CA ILE A 202 -0.07 -5.02 -10.71
C ILE A 202 -0.19 -4.58 -12.19
N PRO A 203 -1.36 -4.76 -12.84
CA PRO A 203 -1.43 -4.85 -14.29
C PRO A 203 -1.26 -3.53 -15.05
N VAL A 204 -1.59 -2.39 -14.43
CA VAL A 204 -1.67 -1.09 -15.12
C VAL A 204 -0.78 -0.04 -14.48
N GLY A 205 -0.89 0.12 -13.15
CA GLY A 205 0.07 0.84 -12.32
C GLY A 205 0.59 2.17 -12.89
N MET A 206 1.90 2.36 -12.78
CA MET A 206 2.66 3.50 -13.27
C MET A 206 2.75 3.54 -14.79
N LYS A 207 2.67 2.39 -15.47
CA LYS A 207 2.62 2.32 -16.93
C LYS A 207 1.47 3.18 -17.49
N ALA A 208 0.28 3.15 -16.88
CA ALA A 208 -0.80 4.04 -17.31
C ALA A 208 -0.51 5.51 -17.00
N LYS A 209 0.05 5.81 -15.83
CA LYS A 209 0.29 7.21 -15.42
C LYS A 209 1.35 7.91 -16.27
N LEU A 210 2.28 7.15 -16.85
CA LEU A 210 3.31 7.67 -17.75
C LEU A 210 2.91 7.66 -19.22
N GLY A 211 1.85 6.93 -19.58
CA GLY A 211 1.36 6.85 -20.95
C GLY A 211 0.76 8.17 -21.42
N ASP A 212 0.78 8.40 -22.74
CA ASP A 212 0.27 9.65 -23.32
C ASP A 212 -1.22 9.87 -23.05
N ALA A 213 -1.97 8.78 -22.91
CA ALA A 213 -3.37 8.80 -22.49
C ALA A 213 -3.60 9.54 -21.17
N ALA A 214 -2.68 9.44 -20.19
CA ALA A 214 -2.80 10.13 -18.91
C ALA A 214 -2.44 11.63 -18.99
N ARG A 215 -1.76 12.06 -20.05
CA ARG A 215 -1.46 13.49 -20.32
C ARG A 215 -2.56 14.17 -21.12
N GLY A 216 -3.46 13.40 -21.74
CA GLY A 216 -4.58 13.92 -22.52
C GLY A 216 -5.64 14.60 -21.65
N SER A 217 -6.31 15.59 -22.23
CA SER A 217 -7.51 16.17 -21.62
C SER A 217 -8.68 15.21 -21.75
N TYR A 218 -9.56 15.19 -20.74
CA TYR A 218 -10.79 14.41 -20.76
C TYR A 218 -12.03 15.31 -20.72
N LEU A 219 -13.08 14.88 -21.40
CA LEU A 219 -14.42 15.47 -21.31
C LEU A 219 -15.23 14.68 -20.26
N MET A 220 -15.39 15.24 -19.08
CA MET A 220 -16.19 14.63 -18.00
C MET A 220 -17.62 15.13 -18.04
N LEU A 221 -18.59 14.22 -18.18
CA LEU A 221 -20.01 14.58 -18.34
C LEU A 221 -20.93 13.71 -17.47
N GLY A 222 -21.95 14.36 -16.93
CA GLY A 222 -23.14 13.72 -16.38
C GLY A 222 -24.23 13.59 -17.44
N GLY A 223 -25.21 12.70 -17.23
CA GLY A 223 -26.34 12.50 -18.13
C GLY A 223 -25.99 11.85 -19.47
N VAL A 224 -24.84 11.19 -19.59
CA VAL A 224 -24.51 10.41 -20.79
C VAL A 224 -25.49 9.24 -20.90
N SER A 225 -26.05 9.04 -22.09
CA SER A 225 -27.09 8.06 -22.37
C SER A 225 -26.97 7.55 -23.81
N GLN A 226 -27.71 6.48 -24.12
CA GLN A 226 -27.85 5.99 -25.49
C GLN A 226 -28.32 7.10 -26.43
N ALA A 227 -29.22 7.98 -25.97
CA ALA A 227 -29.85 9.00 -26.81
C ALA A 227 -28.92 10.16 -27.20
N ASN A 228 -27.87 10.43 -26.42
CA ASN A 228 -27.02 11.61 -26.63
C ASN A 228 -25.53 11.29 -26.87
N ILE A 229 -25.14 10.00 -26.93
CA ILE A 229 -23.73 9.62 -27.11
C ILE A 229 -23.10 10.22 -28.36
N ASP A 230 -23.83 10.33 -29.47
CA ASP A 230 -23.30 10.91 -30.71
C ASP A 230 -22.97 12.41 -30.55
N THR A 231 -23.79 13.13 -29.76
CA THR A 231 -23.52 14.53 -29.40
C THR A 231 -22.29 14.64 -28.50
N VAL A 232 -22.16 13.74 -27.53
CA VAL A 232 -20.97 13.67 -26.66
C VAL A 232 -19.71 13.43 -27.47
N VAL A 233 -19.76 12.53 -28.47
CA VAL A 233 -18.64 12.26 -29.38
C VAL A 233 -18.29 13.47 -30.24
N ASP A 234 -19.29 14.20 -30.76
CA ASP A 234 -19.06 15.46 -31.50
C ASP A 234 -18.33 16.49 -30.63
N TRP A 235 -18.81 16.71 -29.39
CA TRP A 235 -18.16 17.62 -28.45
C TRP A 235 -16.73 17.21 -28.13
N GLY A 236 -16.50 15.91 -27.89
CA GLY A 236 -15.18 15.34 -27.64
C GLY A 236 -14.19 15.67 -28.77
N ARG A 237 -14.60 15.41 -30.03
CA ARG A 237 -13.78 15.71 -31.21
C ARG A 237 -13.50 17.20 -31.38
N ARG A 238 -14.54 18.04 -31.30
CA ARG A 238 -14.41 19.50 -31.49
C ARG A 238 -13.58 20.15 -30.39
N GLY A 239 -13.65 19.63 -29.17
CA GLY A 239 -12.85 20.07 -28.04
C GLY A 239 -11.42 19.54 -28.04
N GLY A 240 -11.07 18.63 -28.95
CA GLY A 240 -9.74 18.01 -28.98
C GLY A 240 -9.45 17.13 -27.77
N PHE A 241 -10.47 16.55 -27.14
CA PHE A 241 -10.30 15.67 -25.98
C PHE A 241 -9.75 14.30 -26.41
N GLY A 242 -8.85 13.75 -25.60
CA GLY A 242 -8.32 12.39 -25.81
C GLY A 242 -9.19 11.30 -25.17
N SER A 243 -10.11 11.68 -24.28
CA SER A 243 -10.99 10.75 -23.60
C SER A 243 -12.31 11.37 -23.16
N VAL A 244 -13.31 10.53 -22.92
CA VAL A 244 -14.61 10.89 -22.34
C VAL A 244 -14.80 10.10 -21.04
N LEU A 245 -15.12 10.80 -19.95
CA LEU A 245 -15.40 10.19 -18.64
C LEU A 245 -16.89 10.25 -18.33
N PHE A 246 -17.50 9.09 -18.14
CA PHE A 246 -18.90 8.95 -17.77
C PHE A 246 -19.01 9.00 -16.24
N ILE A 247 -19.67 10.02 -15.70
CA ILE A 247 -19.90 10.09 -14.25
C ILE A 247 -20.72 8.87 -13.79
N HIS A 248 -20.35 8.26 -12.65
CA HIS A 248 -20.90 7.01 -12.10
C HIS A 248 -22.42 6.82 -12.30
N GLY A 249 -23.26 7.81 -11.97
CA GLY A 249 -24.72 7.71 -12.14
C GLY A 249 -25.23 7.53 -13.58
N CYS A 250 -24.38 7.71 -14.60
CA CYS A 250 -24.74 7.52 -16.01
C CYS A 250 -24.64 6.05 -16.42
N TRP A 251 -23.64 5.33 -15.92
CA TRP A 251 -23.30 3.98 -16.37
C TRP A 251 -23.50 2.91 -15.29
N ALA A 252 -23.63 3.28 -14.02
CA ALA A 252 -23.91 2.38 -12.91
C ALA A 252 -24.82 2.97 -11.82
N HIS A 253 -25.62 2.12 -11.19
CA HIS A 253 -26.38 2.46 -9.99
C HIS A 253 -25.51 2.53 -8.73
N TYR A 254 -25.72 3.55 -7.91
CA TYR A 254 -25.20 3.60 -6.54
C TYR A 254 -25.85 2.48 -5.70
N GLY A 255 -25.05 1.56 -5.15
CA GLY A 255 -25.52 0.52 -4.21
C GLY A 255 -26.03 -0.79 -4.82
N HIS A 256 -26.15 -0.91 -6.15
CA HIS A 256 -26.67 -2.11 -6.81
C HIS A 256 -25.64 -2.83 -7.68
N ARG A 257 -24.51 -3.26 -7.10
CA ARG A 257 -23.50 -4.13 -7.77
C ARG A 257 -23.13 -3.71 -9.21
N TYR A 258 -22.98 -2.40 -9.45
CA TYR A 258 -22.64 -1.85 -10.78
C TYR A 258 -23.65 -2.14 -11.90
N ALA A 259 -24.95 -2.32 -11.58
CA ALA A 259 -25.99 -2.48 -12.60
C ALA A 259 -26.13 -1.22 -13.47
N VAL A 260 -26.22 -1.41 -14.79
CA VAL A 260 -26.40 -0.31 -15.76
C VAL A 260 -27.79 0.31 -15.64
N PRO A 261 -27.92 1.65 -15.48
CA PRO A 261 -29.22 2.29 -15.31
C PRO A 261 -30.06 2.23 -16.60
N ALA A 262 -31.27 1.68 -16.50
CA ALA A 262 -32.19 1.62 -17.63
C ALA A 262 -32.64 3.00 -18.14
N GLY A 263 -32.57 4.03 -17.27
CA GLY A 263 -32.91 5.41 -17.65
C GLY A 263 -31.92 6.06 -18.63
N THR A 264 -30.66 5.64 -18.61
CA THR A 264 -29.62 6.14 -19.54
C THR A 264 -29.31 5.13 -20.65
N PHE A 265 -29.32 3.84 -20.32
CA PHE A 265 -29.05 2.75 -21.25
C PHE A 265 -30.12 1.65 -21.08
N PRO A 266 -31.29 1.80 -21.70
CA PRO A 266 -32.43 0.89 -21.50
C PRO A 266 -32.16 -0.56 -21.92
N GLY A 267 -31.24 -0.79 -22.87
CA GLY A 267 -30.75 -2.14 -23.23
C GLY A 267 -29.59 -2.64 -22.36
N GLY A 268 -29.31 -1.99 -21.23
CA GLY A 268 -28.29 -2.38 -20.26
C GLY A 268 -26.87 -2.33 -20.81
N ILE A 269 -26.04 -3.29 -20.38
CA ILE A 269 -24.60 -3.32 -20.67
C ILE A 269 -24.27 -3.42 -22.17
N GLY A 270 -25.15 -4.04 -22.98
CA GLY A 270 -24.95 -4.14 -24.43
C GLY A 270 -24.94 -2.75 -25.08
N VAL A 271 -25.94 -1.95 -24.76
CA VAL A 271 -26.06 -0.58 -25.29
C VAL A 271 -24.99 0.36 -24.72
N LEU A 272 -24.60 0.18 -23.45
CA LEU A 272 -23.46 0.91 -22.89
C LEU A 272 -22.16 0.59 -23.65
N LYS A 273 -21.93 -0.67 -24.03
CA LYS A 273 -20.78 -1.05 -24.86
C LYS A 273 -20.81 -0.39 -26.24
N GLU A 274 -21.96 -0.36 -26.91
CA GLU A 274 -22.10 0.35 -28.19
C GLU A 274 -21.77 1.85 -28.06
N ALA A 275 -22.17 2.48 -26.96
CA ALA A 275 -21.83 3.87 -26.68
C ALA A 275 -20.31 4.05 -26.47
N VAL A 276 -19.65 3.14 -25.76
CA VAL A 276 -18.19 3.11 -25.62
C VAL A 276 -17.49 2.88 -26.95
N ASP A 277 -18.00 1.98 -27.79
CA ASP A 277 -17.43 1.69 -29.12
C ASP A 277 -17.49 2.92 -30.03
N LYS A 278 -18.54 3.74 -29.94
CA LYS A 278 -18.63 5.02 -30.65
C LYS A 278 -17.54 6.01 -30.21
N VAL A 279 -17.21 6.06 -28.92
CA VAL A 279 -16.10 6.89 -28.39
C VAL A 279 -14.75 6.40 -28.94
N HIS A 280 -14.52 5.08 -28.91
CA HIS A 280 -13.30 4.47 -29.46
C HIS A 280 -13.17 4.68 -30.98
N ALA A 281 -14.27 4.55 -31.74
CA ALA A 281 -14.30 4.83 -33.18
C ALA A 281 -14.00 6.30 -33.50
N ALA A 282 -14.11 7.20 -32.52
CA ALA A 282 -13.69 8.58 -32.62
C ALA A 282 -12.22 8.84 -32.28
N GLY A 283 -11.45 7.80 -31.95
CA GLY A 283 -10.05 7.92 -31.54
C GLY A 283 -9.87 8.40 -30.10
N MET A 284 -10.94 8.42 -29.30
CA MET A 284 -10.91 8.80 -27.89
C MET A 284 -11.02 7.57 -26.99
N LEU A 285 -10.47 7.63 -25.78
CA LEU A 285 -10.69 6.60 -24.76
C LEU A 285 -12.02 6.83 -24.02
N ALA A 286 -12.66 5.77 -23.53
CA ALA A 286 -13.79 5.87 -22.62
C ALA A 286 -13.36 5.45 -21.20
N GLY A 287 -13.74 6.24 -20.20
CA GLY A 287 -13.50 5.95 -18.79
C GLY A 287 -14.71 6.29 -17.92
N ALA A 288 -14.60 5.97 -16.63
CA ALA A 288 -15.69 6.00 -15.66
C ALA A 288 -15.17 6.39 -14.27
#